data_AF-A0A1E7WZA5-F1
#
_entry.id   AF-A0A1E7WZA5-F1
#
_cell.length_a   1.000
_cell.length_b   1.000
_cell.length_c   1.000
_cell.angle_alpha   90.00
_cell.angle_beta   90.00
_cell.angle_gamma   90.00
#
_symmetry.space_group_name_H-M   'P 1'
#
loop_
_entity.id
_entity.type
_entity.pdbx_description
1 polymer ?
#
loop_
_entity_poly.entity_id
_entity_poly.type
_entity_poly.pdbx_seq_one_letter_code
_entity_poly.pdbx_strand_id
1 'polypeptide(L)' 'MNNSELEHEITEDVVKAAREIPNGWVYKIGGTFGPTEYVPPEAVVGAWKVDEGGNLTGEFVPNHDCKPSLSKSEK' A
#
# COMPACT_ATOMS: atom_id res chain seq x y z
N MET A 1 14.96 19.11 -2.61
CA MET A 1 14.85 17.64 -2.54
C MET A 1 13.40 17.29 -2.79
N ASN A 2 13.14 16.36 -3.71
CA ASN A 2 11.84 16.18 -4.34
C ASN A 2 10.97 15.25 -3.47
N ASN A 3 9.96 15.81 -2.81
CA ASN A 3 9.04 15.14 -1.88
C ASN A 3 8.08 14.11 -2.51
N SER A 4 8.35 13.57 -3.72
CA SER A 4 7.45 12.63 -4.41
C SER A 4 7.92 11.17 -4.39
N GLU A 5 9.17 10.90 -4.00
CA GLU A 5 9.68 9.51 -3.85
C GLU A 5 9.46 8.92 -2.45
N LEU A 6 9.14 9.74 -1.44
CA LEU A 6 8.94 9.30 -0.05
C LEU A 6 7.49 8.92 0.30
N GLU A 7 6.54 9.09 -0.60
CA GLU A 7 5.15 8.69 -0.32
C GLU A 7 5.00 7.17 -0.21
N HIS A 8 5.87 6.36 -0.84
CA HIS A 8 5.75 4.90 -0.89
C HIS A 8 6.92 4.18 -0.21
N GLU A 9 7.28 4.62 0.99
CA GLU A 9 8.34 3.99 1.77
C GLU A 9 7.97 2.52 2.10
N ILE A 10 8.82 1.59 1.65
CA ILE A 10 8.75 0.18 2.03
C ILE A 10 9.27 0.07 3.47
N THR A 11 8.34 0.00 4.42
CA THR A 11 8.68 -0.20 5.83
C THR A 11 8.90 -1.68 6.15
N GLU A 12 9.50 -1.97 7.30
CA GLU A 12 9.74 -3.34 7.77
C GLU A 12 8.46 -4.18 7.86
N ASP A 13 7.32 -3.55 8.18
CA ASP A 13 6.01 -4.21 8.21
C ASP A 13 5.58 -4.69 6.81
N VAL A 14 5.77 -3.85 5.78
CA VAL A 14 5.48 -4.23 4.38
C VAL A 14 6.38 -5.38 3.94
N VAL A 15 7.66 -5.36 4.31
CA VAL A 15 8.61 -6.45 4.03
C VAL A 15 8.20 -7.73 4.75
N LYS A 16 7.77 -7.63 6.01
CA LYS A 16 7.30 -8.78 6.78
C LYS A 16 6.06 -9.38 6.13
N ALA A 17 5.07 -8.56 5.77
CA ALA A 17 3.88 -9.00 5.06
C ALA A 17 4.24 -9.70 3.75
N ALA A 18 5.14 -9.12 2.94
CA ALA A 18 5.59 -9.71 1.68
C ALA A 18 6.16 -11.13 1.85
N ARG A 19 6.95 -11.36 2.90
CA ARG A 19 7.53 -12.68 3.20
C ARG A 19 6.49 -13.72 3.56
N GLU A 20 5.35 -13.29 4.09
CA GLU A 20 4.23 -14.18 4.43
C GLU A 20 3.39 -14.52 3.19
N ILE A 21 3.50 -13.75 2.10
CA ILE A 21 2.75 -13.92 0.84
C ILE A 21 3.66 -13.89 -0.42
N PRO A 22 4.53 -14.89 -0.63
CA PRO A 22 5.32 -15.00 -1.86
C PRO A 22 4.42 -15.13 -3.10
N ASN A 23 4.86 -14.57 -4.24
CA ASN A 23 4.05 -14.38 -5.46
C ASN A 23 2.76 -13.58 -5.27
N GLY A 24 2.65 -12.84 -4.17
CA GLY A 24 1.49 -12.07 -3.81
C GLY A 24 1.63 -10.57 -4.08
N TRP A 25 0.76 -9.83 -3.40
CA TRP A 25 0.72 -8.37 -3.44
C TRP A 25 0.50 -7.85 -2.02
N VAL A 26 1.31 -6.87 -1.61
CA VAL A 26 1.08 -6.13 -0.36
C VAL A 26 0.36 -4.84 -0.69
N TYR A 27 -0.80 -4.61 -0.09
CA TYR A 27 -1.63 -3.45 -0.39
C TYR A 27 -1.32 -2.28 0.54
N LYS A 28 -1.16 -1.08 -0.03
CA LYS A 28 -1.10 0.17 0.71
C LYS A 28 -2.50 0.74 0.84
N ILE A 29 -2.97 0.88 2.07
CA ILE A 29 -4.28 1.46 2.35
C ILE A 29 -4.10 2.90 2.82
N GLY A 30 -4.81 3.83 2.18
CA GLY A 30 -4.86 5.25 2.50
C GLY A 30 -5.94 5.50 3.54
N GLY A 31 -5.62 5.25 4.81
CA GLY A 31 -6.53 5.46 5.94
C GLY A 31 -6.22 4.50 7.08
N THR A 32 -7.04 4.56 8.13
CA THR A 32 -6.97 3.64 9.27
C THR A 32 -8.19 2.75 9.22
N PHE A 33 -7.98 1.48 8.89
CA PHE A 33 -9.04 0.47 8.84
C PHE A 33 -8.74 -0.63 9.85
N GLY A 34 -9.79 -1.12 10.51
CA GLY A 34 -9.65 -2.26 11.42
C GLY A 34 -9.35 -3.57 10.68
N PRO A 35 -8.80 -4.60 11.36
CA PRO A 35 -8.49 -5.91 10.76
C PRO A 35 -9.72 -6.67 10.25
N THR A 36 -10.91 -6.32 10.76
CA THR A 36 -12.21 -6.88 10.34
C THR A 36 -13.05 -5.86 9.58
N GLU A 37 -12.52 -4.67 9.34
CA GLU A 37 -13.24 -3.61 8.66
C GLU A 37 -13.13 -3.79 7.15
N TYR A 38 -14.23 -3.54 6.45
CA TYR A 38 -14.22 -3.57 5.00
C TYR A 38 -13.39 -2.41 4.48
N VAL A 39 -12.31 -2.72 3.75
CA VAL A 39 -11.50 -1.73 3.06
C VAL A 39 -12.09 -1.52 1.66
N PRO A 40 -12.67 -0.35 1.36
CA PRO A 40 -13.18 -0.07 0.03
C PRO A 40 -12.01 0.03 -0.97
N PRO A 41 -12.22 -0.36 -2.24
CA PRO A 41 -11.17 -0.29 -3.26
C PRO A 41 -10.66 1.14 -3.48
N GLU A 42 -11.51 2.15 -3.26
CA GLU A 42 -11.16 3.57 -3.35
C GLU A 42 -10.16 4.02 -2.27
N ALA A 43 -10.05 3.28 -1.16
CA ALA A 43 -9.09 3.54 -0.10
C ALA A 43 -7.75 2.81 -0.31
N VAL A 44 -7.65 1.92 -1.31
CA VAL A 44 -6.39 1.29 -1.67
C VAL A 44 -5.58 2.30 -2.48
N VAL A 45 -4.47 2.79 -1.94
CA VAL A 45 -3.54 3.71 -2.61
C VAL A 45 -2.82 3.00 -3.74
N GLY A 46 -2.50 1.72 -3.54
CA GLY A 46 -1.87 0.86 -4.53
C GLY A 46 -1.39 -0.43 -3.89
N ALA A 47 -0.56 -1.17 -4.62
CA ALA A 47 0.00 -2.42 -4.14
C ALA A 47 1.45 -2.58 -4.59
N TRP A 48 2.27 -3.21 -3.74
CA TRP A 48 3.60 -3.67 -4.10
C TRP A 48 3.56 -5.12 -4.54
N LYS A 49 4.24 -5.41 -5.65
CA LYS A 49 4.39 -6.78 -6.15
C LYS A 49 5.45 -7.54 -5.35
N VAL A 50 5.12 -8.75 -4.95
CA VAL A 50 6.02 -9.66 -4.22
C VAL A 50 6.55 -10.74 -5.16
N ASP A 51 7.84 -11.02 -5.09
CA ASP A 51 8.49 -12.08 -5.85
C ASP A 51 8.27 -13.48 -5.23
N GLU A 52 8.74 -14.52 -5.91
CA GLU A 52 8.67 -15.92 -5.44
C GLU A 52 9.36 -16.15 -4.09
N GLY A 53 10.40 -15.37 -3.79
CA GLY A 53 11.14 -15.37 -2.54
C GLY A 53 10.51 -14.55 -1.42
N GLY A 54 9.34 -13.95 -1.64
CA GLY A 54 8.67 -13.14 -0.63
C GLY A 54 9.31 -11.76 -0.44
N ASN A 55 10.08 -11.26 -1.42
CA ASN A 55 10.63 -9.92 -1.38
C ASN A 55 9.80 -8.97 -2.23
N LEU A 56 9.72 -7.74 -1.79
CA LEU A 56 9.09 -6.69 -2.57
C LEU A 56 10.00 -6.38 -3.75
N THR A 57 9.44 -6.46 -4.95
CA THR A 57 10.13 -6.12 -6.19
C THR A 57 10.52 -4.64 -6.27
N GLY A 58 9.97 -3.80 -5.38
CA GLY A 58 10.06 -2.34 -5.44
C GLY A 58 9.07 -1.73 -6.45
N GLU A 59 8.41 -2.55 -7.27
CA GLU A 59 7.36 -2.10 -8.18
C GLU A 59 6.09 -1.80 -7.37
N PHE A 60 5.82 -0.51 -7.19
CA PHE A 60 4.55 -0.04 -6.65
C PHE A 60 3.58 0.26 -7.79
N VAL A 61 2.45 -0.45 -7.80
CA VAL A 61 1.35 -0.22 -8.75
C VAL A 61 0.32 0.68 -8.06
N PRO A 62 0.27 1.98 -8.39
CA PRO A 62 -0.74 2.87 -7.84
C PRO A 62 -2.12 2.51 -8.36
N ASN A 63 -3.13 2.58 -7.50
CA ASN A 63 -4.51 2.42 -7.90
C ASN A 63 -5.04 3.74 -8.48
N HIS A 64 -5.35 3.75 -9.77
CA HIS A 64 -5.87 4.94 -10.45
C HIS A 64 -7.29 5.33 -9.98
N ASP A 65 -8.04 4.37 -9.42
CA ASP A 65 -9.35 4.61 -8.80
C ASP A 65 -9.24 5.02 -7.32
N CYS A 66 -8.02 5.17 -6.80
CA CYS A 66 -7.82 5.70 -5.46
C CYS A 66 -8.39 7.12 -5.41
N LYS A 67 -9.39 7.34 -4.57
CA LYS A 67 -9.99 8.65 -4.36
C LYS A 67 -9.41 9.27 -3.10
N PRO A 68 -8.40 10.15 -3.21
CA PRO A 68 -7.80 10.80 -2.05
C PRO A 68 -8.75 11.79 -1.34
N SER A 69 -10.01 11.92 -1.76
CA SER A 69 -11.04 12.71 -1.04
C SER A 69 -11.46 12.10 0.31
N LEU A 70 -10.89 10.95 0.69
CA LEU A 70 -10.88 10.42 2.07
C LEU A 70 -9.69 10.92 2.90
N SER A 71 -8.84 11.79 2.35
CA SER A 71 -8.08 12.71 3.20
C SER A 71 -9.12 13.56 3.92
N LYS A 72 -9.24 13.41 5.24
CA LYS A 72 -9.88 14.42 6.08
C LYS A 72 -9.24 15.76 5.72
N SER A 73 -9.87 16.54 4.84
CA SER A 73 -9.67 17.97 4.81
C SER A 73 -10.09 18.45 6.19
N GLU A 74 -9.07 18.78 6.96
CA GLU A 74 -9.01 19.83 7.97
C GLU A 74 -10.36 20.46 8.33
N LYS A 75 -10.76 20.30 9.58
CA LYS A 75 -11.66 21.25 10.25
C LYS A 75 -10.88 21.98 11.32
#